data_AF-A0A5N0GAR0-F1
#
_entry.id   AF-A0A5N0GAR0-F1
#
_cell.length_a   1.000
_cell.length_b   1.000
_cell.length_c   1.000
_cell.angle_alpha   90.00
_cell.angle_beta   90.00
_cell.angle_gamma   90.00
#
_symmetry.space_group_name_H-M   'P 1'
#
loop_
_entity.id
_entity.type
_entity.pdbx_description
1 polymer ?
#
loop_
_entity_poly.entity_id
_entity_poly.type
_entity_poly.pdbx_seq_one_letter_code
_entity_poly.pdbx_strand_id
1 'polypeptide(L)'
;GVWMRPDNLSRELDGVVADQCEFFVSHHSDSSSLAASLWDLPLWAAEADRLLTVLDEAESLAQGFMATAEVIRHLLLDPYLPDELLPAGWPGDRLRERYTDFKANYSERLRKYIDG
;
A
#
# COMPACT_ATOMS: atom_id res chain seq x y z
N GLY A 1 -8.21 3.51 -23.13
CA GLY A 1 -8.20 2.41 -22.15
C GLY A 1 -9.34 2.60 -21.17
N VAL A 2 -9.72 1.56 -20.44
CA VAL A 2 -10.73 1.67 -19.37
C VAL A 2 -9.99 1.54 -18.04
N TRP A 3 -10.20 2.53 -17.17
CA TRP A 3 -9.67 2.54 -15.81
C TRP A 3 -10.86 2.61 -14.86
N MET A 4 -10.79 1.90 -13.75
CA MET A 4 -11.84 1.91 -12.74
C MET A 4 -11.26 1.59 -11.37
N ARG A 5 -11.99 2.00 -10.36
CA ARG A 5 -11.73 1.69 -8.96
C ARG A 5 -13.01 1.88 -8.16
N PRO A 6 -13.10 1.31 -6.95
CA PRO A 6 -14.15 1.69 -6.01
C PRO A 6 -14.12 3.21 -5.72
N ASP A 7 -15.29 3.77 -5.47
CA ASP A 7 -15.51 5.21 -5.22
C ASP A 7 -15.25 5.61 -3.76
N ASN A 8 -14.59 4.75 -2.99
CA ASN A 8 -14.31 4.91 -1.55
C ASN A 8 -13.25 5.97 -1.21
N LEU A 9 -12.37 6.36 -2.15
CA LEU A 9 -11.42 7.47 -1.94
C LEU A 9 -11.92 8.74 -2.61
N SER A 10 -12.05 9.79 -1.80
CA SER A 10 -12.27 11.15 -2.27
C SER A 10 -10.98 11.70 -2.88
N ARG A 11 -10.89 11.67 -4.21
CA ARG A 11 -9.80 12.28 -4.97
C ARG A 11 -10.40 13.12 -6.08
N GLU A 12 -10.06 14.40 -6.10
CA GLU A 12 -10.39 15.26 -7.23
C GLU A 12 -9.62 14.79 -8.46
N LEU A 13 -10.34 14.62 -9.57
CA LEU A 13 -9.78 14.29 -10.87
C LEU A 13 -9.76 15.58 -11.66
N ASP A 14 -8.57 16.15 -11.83
CA ASP A 14 -8.34 17.45 -12.45
C ASP A 14 -7.37 17.37 -13.64
N GLY A 15 -7.18 18.52 -14.31
CA GLY A 15 -6.27 18.67 -15.43
C GLY A 15 -6.56 17.71 -16.59
N VAL A 16 -5.50 17.11 -17.14
CA VAL A 16 -5.56 16.28 -18.36
C VAL A 16 -6.54 15.11 -18.23
N VAL A 17 -6.70 14.54 -17.04
CA VAL A 17 -7.64 13.42 -16.83
C VAL A 17 -9.08 13.92 -16.95
N ALA A 18 -9.42 15.06 -16.35
CA ALA A 18 -10.73 15.67 -16.48
C ALA A 18 -11.04 16.13 -17.91
N ASP A 19 -10.03 16.65 -18.62
CA ASP A 19 -10.19 17.23 -19.95
C ASP A 19 -10.31 16.17 -21.07
N GLN A 20 -9.77 14.95 -20.86
CA GLN A 20 -9.62 13.94 -21.92
C GLN A 20 -10.29 12.60 -21.62
N CYS A 21 -10.86 12.40 -20.43
CA CYS A 21 -11.59 11.20 -20.07
C CYS A 21 -13.09 11.46 -19.91
N GLU A 22 -13.88 10.44 -20.24
CA GLU A 22 -15.30 10.37 -19.88
C GLU A 22 -15.44 9.59 -18.56
N PHE A 23 -16.29 10.07 -17.64
CA PHE A 23 -16.46 9.46 -16.32
C PHE A 23 -17.81 8.77 -16.21
N PHE A 24 -17.78 7.55 -15.68
CA PHE A 24 -18.97 6.75 -15.44
C PHE A 24 -18.99 6.26 -13.99
N VAL A 25 -20.20 6.19 -13.42
CA VAL A 25 -20.46 5.43 -12.19
C VAL A 25 -21.12 4.13 -12.60
N SER A 26 -20.60 3.01 -12.08
CA SER A 26 -21.10 1.67 -12.38
C SER A 26 -21.14 0.82 -11.13
N HIS A 27 -22.12 -0.08 -11.05
CA HIS A 27 -22.21 -1.08 -9.99
C HIS A 27 -22.13 -2.47 -10.63
N HIS A 28 -21.25 -3.32 -10.10
CA HIS A 28 -21.06 -4.69 -10.57
C HIS A 28 -21.63 -5.66 -9.55
N SER A 29 -22.32 -6.72 -10.01
CA SER A 29 -22.93 -7.71 -9.10
C SER A 29 -21.89 -8.58 -8.40
N ASP A 30 -20.75 -8.80 -9.05
CA ASP A 30 -19.58 -9.50 -8.48
C ASP A 30 -18.38 -8.56 -8.48
N SER A 31 -18.37 -7.64 -7.50
CA SER A 31 -17.30 -6.65 -7.34
C SER A 31 -15.99 -7.28 -6.87
N SER A 32 -16.04 -8.38 -6.11
CA SER A 32 -14.86 -9.08 -5.62
C SER A 32 -14.09 -9.75 -6.76
N SER A 33 -14.78 -10.45 -7.68
CA SER A 33 -14.14 -11.02 -8.87
C SER A 33 -13.56 -9.92 -9.77
N LEU A 34 -14.29 -8.81 -9.94
CA LEU A 34 -13.79 -7.67 -10.71
C LEU A 34 -12.52 -7.08 -10.09
N ALA A 35 -12.49 -6.85 -8.78
CA ALA A 35 -11.29 -6.36 -8.09
C ALA A 35 -10.08 -7.31 -8.27
N ALA A 36 -10.29 -8.62 -8.13
CA ALA A 36 -9.23 -9.62 -8.36
C ALA A 36 -8.74 -9.68 -9.82
N SER A 37 -9.53 -9.20 -10.79
CA SER A 37 -9.12 -9.09 -12.19
C SER A 37 -8.31 -7.82 -12.49
N LEU A 38 -8.50 -6.77 -11.68
CA LEU A 38 -7.84 -5.47 -11.84
C LEU A 38 -6.49 -5.40 -11.11
N TRP A 39 -6.37 -6.10 -9.98
CA TRP A 39 -5.17 -6.14 -9.16
C TRP A 39 -4.78 -7.58 -8.84
N ASP A 40 -3.48 -7.86 -8.85
CA ASP A 40 -2.94 -9.11 -8.31
C ASP A 40 -2.88 -9.04 -6.78
N LEU A 41 -4.05 -9.19 -6.15
CA LEU A 41 -4.22 -9.11 -4.69
C LEU A 41 -3.38 -10.18 -3.95
N PRO A 42 -3.31 -11.46 -4.40
CA PRO A 42 -2.45 -12.45 -3.77
C PRO A 42 -0.97 -12.08 -3.81
N LEU A 43 -0.47 -11.57 -4.95
CA LEU A 43 0.92 -11.13 -5.05
C LEU A 43 1.21 -9.94 -4.15
N TRP A 44 0.30 -8.97 -4.09
CA TRP A 44 0.44 -7.83 -3.20
C TRP A 44 0.51 -8.27 -1.74
N ALA A 45 -0.41 -9.14 -1.31
CA ALA A 45 -0.44 -9.66 0.05
C ALA A 45 0.84 -10.45 0.41
N ALA A 46 1.32 -11.31 -0.49
CA ALA A 46 2.54 -12.06 -0.28
C ALA A 46 3.78 -11.15 -0.12
N GLU A 47 3.86 -10.07 -0.91
CA GLU A 47 4.95 -9.10 -0.78
C GLU A 47 4.84 -8.30 0.52
N ALA A 48 3.63 -7.91 0.94
CA ALA A 48 3.42 -7.29 2.25
C ALA A 48 3.89 -8.19 3.40
N ASP A 49 3.59 -9.50 3.34
CA ASP A 49 4.03 -10.46 4.34
C ASP A 49 5.56 -10.63 4.35
N ARG A 50 6.21 -10.66 3.19
CA ARG A 50 7.67 -10.63 3.10
C ARG A 50 8.24 -9.36 3.75
N LEU A 51 7.63 -8.21 3.48
CA LEU A 51 8.07 -6.92 4.03
C LEU A 51 7.93 -6.84 5.55
N LEU A 52 6.94 -7.48 6.14
CA LEU A 52 6.84 -7.62 7.59
C LEU A 52 8.09 -8.31 8.16
N THR A 53 8.52 -9.43 7.56
CA THR A 53 9.75 -10.12 7.94
C THR A 53 11.00 -9.23 7.75
N VAL A 54 11.08 -8.48 6.64
CA VAL A 54 12.19 -7.54 6.41
C VAL A 54 12.28 -6.47 7.50
N LEU A 55 11.14 -5.94 7.96
CA LEU A 55 11.11 -4.97 9.05
C LEU A 55 11.56 -5.57 10.39
N ASP A 56 11.24 -6.84 10.63
CA ASP A 56 11.65 -7.57 11.85
C ASP A 56 13.16 -7.85 11.88
N GLU A 57 13.77 -8.10 10.71
CA GLU A 57 15.19 -8.48 10.58
C GLU A 57 16.15 -7.28 10.39
N ALA A 58 15.62 -6.05 10.21
CA ALA A 58 16.43 -4.86 9.89
C ALA A 58 17.16 -4.25 11.11
N GLU A 59 18.28 -4.86 11.50
CA GLU A 59 19.06 -4.50 12.69
C GLU A 59 20.05 -3.34 12.48
N SER A 60 20.60 -3.15 11.27
CA SER A 60 21.55 -2.07 10.96
C SER A 60 20.86 -0.83 10.41
N LEU A 61 21.55 0.32 10.41
CA LEU A 61 21.01 1.57 9.85
C LEU A 61 20.80 1.46 8.33
N ALA A 62 21.70 0.78 7.62
CA ALA A 62 21.59 0.55 6.19
C ALA A 62 20.40 -0.36 5.84
N GLN A 63 20.23 -1.47 6.57
CA GLN A 63 19.07 -2.35 6.40
C GLN A 63 17.76 -1.60 6.66
N GLY A 64 17.70 -0.79 7.72
CA GLY A 64 16.48 -0.03 8.03
C GLY A 64 16.13 1.04 6.98
N PHE A 65 17.13 1.66 6.35
CA PHE A 65 16.91 2.56 5.22
C PHE A 65 16.30 1.80 4.03
N MET A 66 16.89 0.65 3.67
CA MET A 66 16.41 -0.17 2.55
C MET A 66 14.99 -0.72 2.80
N ALA A 67 14.74 -1.24 4.00
CA ALA A 67 13.42 -1.72 4.43
C ALA A 67 12.37 -0.60 4.32
N THR A 68 12.70 0.62 4.77
CA THR A 68 11.81 1.78 4.64
C THR A 68 11.48 2.08 3.18
N ALA A 69 12.49 2.10 2.31
CA ALA A 69 12.28 2.37 0.89
C ALA A 69 11.46 1.27 0.20
N GLU A 70 11.65 0.01 0.57
CA GLU A 70 10.85 -1.12 0.07
C GLU A 70 9.38 -1.01 0.48
N VAL A 71 9.11 -0.76 1.77
CA VAL A 71 7.74 -0.62 2.27
C VAL A 71 7.01 0.56 1.64
N ILE A 72 7.66 1.72 1.53
CA ILE A 72 7.05 2.89 0.87
C ILE A 72 6.69 2.56 -0.58
N ARG A 73 7.61 1.92 -1.34
CA ARG A 73 7.35 1.54 -2.73
C ARG A 73 6.16 0.58 -2.85
N HIS A 74 6.01 -0.34 -1.91
CA HIS A 74 4.90 -1.29 -1.91
C HIS A 74 3.57 -0.63 -1.53
N LEU A 75 3.54 0.22 -0.50
CA LEU A 75 2.33 0.95 -0.09
C LEU A 75 1.85 1.95 -1.14
N LEU A 76 2.75 2.50 -1.97
CA LEU A 76 2.36 3.33 -3.11
C LEU A 76 1.57 2.57 -4.19
N LEU A 77 1.63 1.24 -4.18
CA LEU A 77 0.91 0.34 -5.09
C LEU A 77 -0.34 -0.27 -4.45
N ASP A 78 -0.68 0.09 -3.20
CA ASP A 78 -1.88 -0.41 -2.52
C ASP A 78 -3.15 0.01 -3.30
N PRO A 79 -4.05 -0.92 -3.63
CA PRO A 79 -5.30 -0.60 -4.31
C PRO A 79 -6.30 0.17 -3.44
N TYR A 80 -6.09 0.23 -2.11
CA TYR A 80 -6.98 0.88 -1.15
C TYR A 80 -8.45 0.46 -1.32
N LEU A 81 -8.68 -0.85 -1.46
CA LEU A 81 -10.02 -1.40 -1.58
C LEU A 81 -10.81 -1.16 -0.28
N PRO A 82 -12.14 -0.97 -0.37
CA PRO A 82 -13.00 -0.97 0.81
C PRO A 82 -13.06 -2.36 1.43
N ASP A 83 -13.38 -2.43 2.72
CA ASP A 83 -13.29 -3.64 3.54
C ASP A 83 -14.03 -4.85 2.95
N GLU A 84 -15.20 -4.63 2.35
CA GLU A 84 -16.02 -5.66 1.72
C GLU A 84 -15.37 -6.33 0.49
N LEU A 85 -14.33 -5.73 -0.09
CA LEU A 85 -13.59 -6.27 -1.23
C LEU A 85 -12.22 -6.84 -0.84
N LEU A 86 -11.82 -6.72 0.42
CA LEU A 86 -10.55 -7.24 0.88
C LEU A 86 -10.61 -8.78 1.04
N PRO A 87 -9.59 -9.50 0.55
CA PRO A 87 -9.44 -10.92 0.87
C PRO A 87 -9.32 -11.13 2.39
N ALA A 88 -9.80 -12.28 2.86
CA ALA A 88 -9.65 -12.65 4.27
C ALA A 88 -8.16 -12.67 4.66
N GLY A 89 -7.82 -12.00 5.77
CA GLY A 89 -6.44 -11.92 6.26
C GLY A 89 -5.57 -10.91 5.51
N TRP A 90 -6.16 -9.92 4.81
CA TRP A 90 -5.42 -8.87 4.12
C TRP A 90 -4.36 -8.20 5.03
N PRO A 91 -3.09 -8.14 4.61
CA PRO A 91 -2.00 -7.70 5.50
C PRO A 91 -1.79 -6.18 5.53
N GLY A 92 -2.60 -5.40 4.79
CA GLY A 92 -2.35 -3.97 4.57
C GLY A 92 -2.25 -3.15 5.85
N ASP A 93 -3.19 -3.32 6.78
CA ASP A 93 -3.16 -2.57 8.05
C ASP A 93 -2.03 -3.03 8.95
N ARG A 94 -1.81 -4.34 9.03
CA ARG A 94 -0.67 -4.91 9.78
C ARG A 94 0.67 -4.35 9.27
N LEU A 95 0.84 -4.21 7.96
CA LEU A 95 2.04 -3.62 7.36
C LEU A 95 2.18 -2.13 7.72
N ARG A 96 1.09 -1.35 7.63
CA ARG A 96 1.08 0.09 8.00
C ARG A 96 1.42 0.31 9.47
N GLU A 97 0.83 -0.48 10.36
CA GLU A 97 1.10 -0.44 11.80
C GLU A 97 2.56 -0.77 12.08
N ARG A 98 3.02 -1.93 11.60
CA ARG A 98 4.40 -2.38 11.82
C ARG A 98 5.44 -1.40 11.28
N TYR A 99 5.18 -0.82 10.11
CA TYR A 99 6.05 0.20 9.52
C TYR A 99 6.06 1.50 10.34
N THR A 100 4.93 1.92 10.90
CA THR A 100 4.84 3.09 11.77
C THR A 100 5.72 2.91 13.02
N ASP A 101 5.60 1.75 13.67
CA ASP A 101 6.43 1.40 14.83
C ASP A 101 7.92 1.32 14.47
N PHE A 102 8.23 0.67 13.35
CA PHE A 102 9.59 0.57 12.85
C PHE A 102 10.20 1.95 12.59
N LYS A 103 9.46 2.84 11.92
CA LYS A 103 9.91 4.20 11.57
C LYS A 103 10.20 5.04 12.81
N ALA A 104 9.39 4.92 13.87
CA ALA A 104 9.62 5.61 15.13
C ALA A 104 10.96 5.17 15.76
N ASN A 105 11.16 3.86 15.92
CA ASN A 105 12.41 3.29 16.46
C ASN A 105 13.63 3.63 15.59
N TYR A 106 13.49 3.51 14.27
CA TYR A 106 14.57 3.80 13.32
C TYR A 106 15.00 5.27 13.38
N SER A 107 14.05 6.20 13.53
CA SER A 107 14.35 7.63 13.68
C SER A 107 15.16 7.94 14.95
N GLU A 108 14.91 7.23 16.04
CA GLU A 108 15.70 7.33 17.27
C GLU A 108 17.12 6.80 17.10
N ARG A 109 17.27 5.65 16.43
CA ARG A 109 18.59 5.07 16.11
C ARG A 109 19.41 6.00 15.22
N LEU A 110 18.79 6.60 14.20
CA LEU A 110 19.44 7.55 13.30
C LEU A 110 19.91 8.80 14.05
N ARG A 111 19.07 9.35 14.95
CA ARG A 111 19.44 10.51 15.78
C ARG A 111 20.65 10.22 16.65
N LYS A 112 20.67 9.08 17.35
CA LYS A 112 21.81 8.66 18.18
C LYS A 112 23.12 8.48 17.39
N TYR A 113 23.02 8.07 16.12
CA TYR A 113 24.19 7.94 15.25
C TYR A 113 24.73 9.28 14.75
N ILE A 114 23.86 10.28 14.58
CA ILE A 114 24.26 11.63 14.13
C ILE A 114 24.84 12.45 15.30
N ASP A 115 24.28 12.28 16.51
CA ASP A 115 24.67 13.03 17.70
C ASP A 115 25.94 12.48 18.40
N GLY A 116 26.41 11.28 18.01
CA GLY A 116 27.58 10.60 18.59
C GLY A 116 28.80 10.66 17.67
#